data_AF-A0A2D7GDQ0-F1
#
_entry.id   AF-A0A2D7GDQ0-F1
#
_cell.length_a   1.000
_cell.length_b   1.000
_cell.length_c   1.000
_cell.angle_alpha   90.00
_cell.angle_beta   90.00
_cell.angle_gamma   90.00
#
_symmetry.space_group_name_H-M   'P 1'
#
loop_
_entity.id
_entity.type
_entity.pdbx_description
1 polymer ?
#
loop_
_entity_poly.entity_id
_entity_poly.type
_entity_poly.pdbx_seq_one_letter_code
_entity_poly.pdbx_strand_id
1 'polypeptide(L)' 'MTQACNHCAYFGRQDVQVNSEAVSGDCRINPPSASTQDKIAFWPVVKSKDWCGSFEAKHK' A
#
# COMPACT_ATOMS: atom_id res chain seq x y z
N MET A 1 -16.83 7.26 -7.50
CA MET A 1 -15.73 7.30 -6.52
C MET A 1 -14.62 6.40 -7.04
N THR A 2 -13.44 6.94 -7.29
CA THR A 2 -12.31 6.15 -7.83
C THR A 2 -11.71 5.33 -6.70
N GLN A 3 -11.91 4.02 -6.72
CA GLN A 3 -11.39 3.08 -5.72
C GLN A 3 -9.93 2.78 -6.05
N ALA A 4 -9.04 3.74 -5.79
CA ALA A 4 -7.61 3.60 -6.02
C ALA A 4 -6.86 3.58 -4.68
N CYS A 5 -5.76 2.83 -4.61
CA CYS A 5 -4.96 2.67 -3.38
C CYS A 5 -4.60 4.02 -2.75
N ASN A 6 -4.25 5.05 -3.52
CA ASN A 6 -3.91 6.38 -2.97
C ASN A 6 -5.03 7.07 -2.17
N HIS A 7 -6.29 6.70 -2.38
CA HIS A 7 -7.46 7.21 -1.64
C HIS A 7 -7.91 6.28 -0.50
N CYS A 8 -7.28 5.11 -0.37
CA CYS A 8 -7.63 4.08 0.61
C CYS A 8 -6.96 4.35 1.97
N ALA A 9 -7.68 4.15 3.07
CA ALA A 9 -7.20 4.28 4.45
C ALA A 9 -6.00 3.37 4.75
N TYR A 10 -5.97 2.19 4.12
CA TYR A 10 -4.92 1.20 4.30
C TYR A 10 -3.64 1.48 3.50
N PHE A 11 -3.61 2.51 2.65
CA PHE A 11 -2.41 2.83 1.87
C PHE A 11 -1.42 3.63 2.71
N GLY A 12 -0.33 2.96 3.09
CA GLY A 12 0.86 3.55 3.67
C GLY A 12 1.71 4.16 2.57
N ARG A 13 1.95 5.48 2.64
CA ARG A 13 2.99 6.10 1.81
C ARG A 13 4.33 5.76 2.45
N GLN A 14 5.24 5.18 1.68
CA GLN A 14 6.64 5.17 2.04
C GLN A 14 7.21 6.57 1.77
N ASP A 15 7.63 7.28 2.82
CA ASP A 15 8.39 8.54 2.75
C ASP A 15 9.83 8.35 2.20
N VAL A 16 10.12 7.21 1.57
CA VAL A 16 11.42 6.99 0.95
C VAL A 16 11.44 7.75 -0.36
N GLN A 17 12.18 8.85 -0.37
CA GLN A 17 12.52 9.67 -1.52
C GLN A 17 13.16 8.80 -2.63
N VAL A 18 12.35 8.13 -3.44
CA VAL A 18 12.80 7.50 -4.68
C VAL A 18 12.02 8.14 -5.81
N ASN A 19 12.61 9.25 -6.25
CA ASN A 19 12.49 9.89 -7.55
C ASN A 19 11.96 8.95 -8.64
N SER A 20 10.63 8.87 -8.84
CA SER A 20 9.99 8.24 -9.99
C SER A 20 8.48 8.51 -9.96
N GLU A 21 7.95 8.88 -11.11
CA GLU A 21 6.59 9.38 -11.39
C GLU A 21 5.45 8.36 -11.12
N ALA A 22 5.73 7.28 -10.39
CA ALA A 22 4.80 6.25 -9.98
C ALA A 22 4.78 6.14 -8.44
N VAL A 23 3.92 6.92 -7.79
CA VAL A 23 3.68 6.85 -6.34
C VAL A 23 3.30 5.41 -6.00
N SER A 24 4.22 4.69 -5.36
CA SER A 24 4.03 3.33 -4.87
C SER A 24 4.05 3.37 -3.34
N GLY A 25 3.36 2.45 -2.68
CA GLY A 25 3.25 2.42 -1.22
C GLY A 25 2.86 1.04 -0.73
N ASP A 26 2.83 0.87 0.59
CA ASP A 26 2.47 -0.39 1.20
C ASP A 26 0.95 -0.50 1.43
N CYS A 27 0.37 -1.65 1.10
CA CYS A 27 -1.04 -1.95 1.37
C CYS A 27 -1.18 -2.63 2.73
N ARG A 28 -1.76 -1.93 3.71
CA ARG A 28 -1.94 -2.39 5.10
C ARG A 28 -3.28 -3.04 5.40
N ILE A 29 -4.00 -3.51 4.37
CA ILE A 29 -5.33 -4.09 4.58
C ILE A 29 -5.28 -5.37 5.41
N ASN A 30 -4.19 -6.13 5.27
CA ASN A 30 -3.92 -7.35 6.03
C ASN A 30 -2.62 -7.19 6.84
N PRO A 31 -2.44 -8.00 7.89
CA PRO A 31 -1.15 -8.15 8.57
C PRO A 31 -0.02 -8.51 7.57
N PRO A 32 1.25 -8.32 7.96
CA PRO A 32 2.38 -8.65 7.09
C PRO A 32 2.32 -10.10 6.68
N SER A 33 2.80 -10.37 5.49
CA SER A 33 3.29 -11.70 5.19
C SER A 33 4.71 -11.85 5.75
N ALA A 34 4.91 -12.86 6.60
CA ALA A 34 6.25 -13.25 7.01
C ALA A 34 7.02 -13.78 5.80
N SER A 35 8.24 -13.29 5.58
CA SER A 35 9.14 -13.94 4.62
C SER A 35 9.58 -15.29 5.20
N THR A 36 9.58 -16.33 4.36
CA THR A 36 10.10 -17.66 4.74
C THR A 36 11.62 -17.67 4.82
N GLN A 37 12.28 -16.65 4.25
CA GLN A 37 13.73 -16.61 4.04
C GLN A 37 14.43 -15.65 5.02
N ASP A 38 13.79 -14.51 5.29
CA ASP A 38 14.23 -13.54 6.28
C ASP A 38 13.20 -13.53 7.41
N LYS A 39 13.63 -13.48 8.67
CA LYS A 39 12.74 -13.36 9.85
C LYS A 39 12.06 -11.98 9.93
N ILE A 40 11.72 -11.40 8.78
CA ILE A 40 11.20 -10.07 8.58
C ILE A 40 9.85 -10.21 7.87
N ALA A 41 8.89 -9.43 8.36
CA ALA A 41 7.54 -9.40 7.85
C ALA A 41 7.39 -8.18 6.94
N PHE A 42 6.83 -8.38 5.74
CA PHE A 42 6.70 -7.32 4.74
C PHE A 42 5.25 -7.12 4.32
N TRP A 43 4.93 -5.87 4.04
CA TRP A 43 3.67 -5.48 3.47
C TRP A 43 3.80 -5.51 1.95
N PRO A 44 2.74 -5.92 1.23
CA PRO A 44 2.73 -5.86 -0.22
C PRO A 44 2.83 -4.40 -0.69
N VAL A 45 3.74 -4.14 -1.61
CA VAL A 45 3.87 -2.84 -2.28
C VAL A 45 2.91 -2.79 -3.45
N VAL A 46 2.09 -1.73 -3.51
CA VAL A 46 1.07 -1.49 -4.54
C VAL A 46 1.27 -0.11 -5.16
N LYS A 47 0.83 0.06 -6.41
CA LYS A 47 0.84 1.38 -7.06
C LYS A 47 -0.35 2.20 -6.57
N SER A 48 -0.19 3.51 -6.56
CA SER A 48 -1.23 4.48 -6.20
C SER A 48 -2.55 4.28 -6.95
N LYS A 49 -2.50 3.85 -8.21
CA LYS A 49 -3.66 3.64 -9.08
C LYS A 49 -4.21 2.20 -9.05
N ASP A 50 -3.57 1.29 -8.32
CA ASP A 50 -4.04 -0.09 -8.21
C ASP A 50 -5.32 -0.19 -7.38
N TRP A 51 -6.00 -1.33 -7.52
CA TRP A 51 -7.17 -1.69 -6.74
C TRP A 51 -7.17 -3.19 -6.48
N CYS A 52 -7.30 -3.57 -5.20
CA CYS A 52 -7.27 -4.95 -4.74
C CYS A 52 -8.67 -5.53 -4.44
N GLY A 53 -9.75 -4.82 -4.76
CA GLY A 53 -11.13 -5.25 -4.49
C GLY A 53 -11.67 -4.85 -3.11
N SER A 54 -10.84 -4.28 -2.24
CA SER A 54 -11.24 -3.74 -0.94
C SER A 54 -10.81 -2.28 -0.81
N PHE A 55 -11.70 -1.44 -0.31
CA PHE A 55 -11.48 0.01 -0.23
C PHE A 55 -12.20 0.59 0.98
N GLU A 56 -11.44 1.27 1.82
CA GLU A 56 -11.98 2.11 2.89
C GLU A 56 -11.51 3.54 2.64
N ALA A 57 -12.43 4.49 2.55
CA ALA A 57 -12.05 5.88 2.31
C ALA A 57 -11.31 6.44 3.53
N LYS A 58 -10.26 7.23 3.31
CA LYS A 58 -9.64 7.99 4.40
C LYS A 58 -10.68 8.94 5.00
N HIS A 59 -11.05 8.72 6.26
CA HIS A 59 -11.81 9.69 7.03
C HIS A 59 -10.92 10.93 7.24
N LYS A 60 -11.47 12.10 6.92
CA LYS A 60 -10.78 13.38 6.97
C LYS A 60 -10.72 13.92 8.39
#